data_AF-A0A1G0ST66-F1
#
_entry.id   AF-A0A1G0ST66-F1
#
_cell.length_a   1.000
_cell.length_b   1.000
_cell.length_c   1.000
_cell.angle_alpha   90.00
_cell.angle_beta   90.00
_cell.angle_gamma   90.00
#
_symmetry.space_group_name_H-M   'P 1'
#
loop_
_entity.id
_entity.type
_entity.pdbx_description
1 polymer ?
#
loop_
_entity_poly.entity_id
_entity_poly.type
_entity_poly.pdbx_seq_one_letter_code
_entity_poly.pdbx_strand_id
1 'polypeptide(L)'
;MSAPAIISDLIERFERNISSYKSGLYNETQVRLEFINPFFRDVISIKCNNEAYHPFYLLGILNSYLISWFHRKINPKSQKGLFPKVLVSDLKKTPVTKINSSNNLLVTKLVQNVDSIIKLFHSLDNSKTPQEKTALQRQIEATDKQIDQLVYQLYGLTEEEIEIVEENNN
;
A
#
# COMPACT_ATOMS: atom_id res chain seq x y z
N MET A 1 -3.17 -6.04 7.42
CA MET A 1 -2.87 -7.34 6.77
C MET A 1 -1.46 -7.74 7.12
N SER A 2 -1.20 -9.02 7.40
CA SER A 2 0.17 -9.52 7.54
C SER A 2 0.81 -9.66 6.15
N ALA A 3 2.12 -9.40 6.03
CA ALA A 3 2.84 -9.60 4.78
C ALA A 3 2.77 -11.09 4.36
N PRO A 4 2.82 -11.40 3.05
CA PRO A 4 2.90 -12.79 2.59
C PRO A 4 4.11 -13.51 3.22
N ALA A 5 3.94 -14.76 3.64
CA ALA A 5 4.97 -15.52 4.35
C ALA A 5 6.31 -15.59 3.60
N ILE A 6 6.27 -15.65 2.26
CA ILE A 6 7.46 -15.65 1.42
C ILE A 6 8.28 -14.35 1.54
N ILE A 7 7.62 -13.21 1.72
CA ILE A 7 8.27 -11.92 1.93
C ILE A 7 8.88 -11.87 3.32
N SER A 8 8.16 -12.35 4.34
CA SER A 8 8.67 -12.44 5.71
C SER A 8 9.94 -13.31 5.79
N ASP A 9 9.93 -14.48 5.16
CA ASP A 9 11.09 -15.38 5.10
C ASP A 9 12.29 -14.72 4.39
N LEU A 10 12.04 -14.03 3.27
CA LEU A 10 13.09 -13.29 2.56
C LEU A 10 13.69 -12.16 3.41
N ILE A 11 12.87 -11.43 4.17
CA ILE A 11 13.32 -10.37 5.09
C ILE A 11 14.16 -10.99 6.21
N GLU A 12 13.68 -12.04 6.87
CA GLU A 12 14.43 -12.73 7.93
C GLU A 12 15.77 -13.25 7.42
N ARG A 13 15.79 -13.88 6.24
CA ARG A 13 17.02 -14.34 5.59
C ARG A 13 17.96 -13.18 5.34
N PHE A 14 17.45 -12.03 4.91
CA PHE A 14 18.27 -10.85 4.68
C PHE A 14 18.90 -10.33 5.96
N GLU A 15 18.12 -10.18 7.02
CA GLU A 15 18.62 -9.72 8.32
C GLU A 15 19.70 -10.65 8.88
N ARG A 16 19.49 -11.97 8.81
CA ARG A 16 20.47 -12.97 9.26
C ARG A 16 21.80 -12.91 8.50
N ASN A 17 21.79 -12.47 7.23
CA ASN A 17 22.95 -12.51 6.34
C ASN A 17 23.48 -11.12 5.96
N ILE A 18 23.00 -10.05 6.60
CA ILE A 18 23.34 -8.66 6.23
C ILE A 18 24.86 -8.38 6.25
N SER A 19 25.57 -8.98 7.20
CA SER A 19 27.03 -8.85 7.31
C SER A 19 27.76 -9.47 6.13
N SER A 20 27.28 -10.63 5.65
CA SER A 20 27.83 -11.33 4.49
C SER A 20 27.57 -10.54 3.21
N TYR A 21 26.35 -10.01 3.03
CA TYR A 21 25.98 -9.21 1.85
C TYR A 21 26.74 -7.89 1.75
N LYS A 22 27.18 -7.33 2.88
CA LYS A 22 28.03 -6.13 2.91
C LYS A 22 29.52 -6.43 2.74
N SER A 23 29.91 -7.71 2.75
CA SER A 23 31.32 -8.10 2.60
C SER A 23 31.76 -8.01 1.14
N GLY A 24 33.00 -7.59 0.91
CA GLY A 24 33.59 -7.58 -0.45
C GLY A 24 33.84 -8.98 -1.04
N LEU A 25 33.67 -10.03 -0.23
CA LEU A 25 33.79 -11.43 -0.66
C LEU A 25 32.51 -11.95 -1.34
N TYR A 26 31.41 -11.24 -1.14
CA TYR A 26 30.10 -11.62 -1.65
C TYR A 26 29.75 -10.74 -2.83
N ASN A 27 29.79 -11.31 -4.04
CA ASN A 27 29.68 -10.51 -5.26
C ASN A 27 28.22 -10.15 -5.60
N GLU A 28 28.05 -9.14 -6.44
CA GLU A 28 26.72 -8.64 -6.85
C GLU A 28 25.82 -9.76 -7.40
N THR A 29 26.37 -10.68 -8.20
CA THR A 29 25.63 -11.79 -8.79
C THR A 29 25.03 -12.71 -7.74
N GLN A 30 25.77 -13.03 -6.68
CA GLN A 30 25.29 -13.86 -5.58
C GLN A 30 24.17 -13.15 -4.80
N VAL A 31 24.30 -11.86 -4.50
CA VAL A 31 23.23 -11.06 -3.86
C VAL A 31 21.98 -11.04 -4.71
N ARG A 32 22.16 -10.91 -6.03
CA ARG A 32 21.04 -10.89 -6.98
C ARG A 32 20.26 -12.19 -6.98
N LEU A 33 20.95 -13.33 -7.11
CA LEU A 33 20.31 -14.63 -7.19
C LEU A 33 19.65 -15.04 -5.87
N GLU A 34 20.31 -14.77 -4.75
CA GLU A 34 19.87 -15.25 -3.45
C GLU A 34 18.79 -14.40 -2.77
N PHE A 35 18.76 -13.10 -3.06
CA PHE A 35 17.84 -12.18 -2.38
C PHE A 35 17.08 -11.27 -3.35
N ILE A 36 17.78 -10.49 -4.18
CA ILE A 36 17.13 -9.42 -4.96
C ILE A 36 16.12 -9.96 -5.97
N ASN A 37 16.48 -11.01 -6.72
CA ASN A 37 15.60 -11.60 -7.73
C ASN A 37 14.39 -12.30 -7.09
N PRO A 38 14.53 -13.12 -6.03
CA PRO A 38 13.39 -13.63 -5.27
C PRO A 38 12.50 -12.50 -4.74
N PHE A 39 13.08 -11.46 -4.13
CA PHE A 39 12.32 -10.35 -3.56
C PHE A 39 11.51 -9.57 -4.61
N PHE A 40 12.13 -9.22 -5.75
CA PHE A 40 11.44 -8.49 -6.82
C PHE A 40 10.53 -9.35 -7.70
N ARG A 41 10.56 -10.68 -7.55
CA ARG A 41 9.55 -11.54 -8.18
C ARG A 41 8.17 -11.28 -7.60
N ASP A 42 8.11 -11.10 -6.28
CA ASP A 42 6.86 -11.06 -5.53
C ASP A 42 6.50 -9.64 -5.03
N VAL A 43 7.35 -8.65 -5.32
CA VAL A 43 7.15 -7.24 -4.93
C VAL A 43 7.24 -6.33 -6.16
N ILE A 44 6.24 -5.45 -6.31
CA ILE A 44 6.29 -4.35 -7.28
C ILE A 44 6.86 -3.11 -6.60
N SER A 45 8.01 -2.64 -7.08
CA SER A 45 8.62 -1.40 -6.59
C SER A 45 8.04 -0.18 -7.31
N ILE A 46 7.53 0.79 -6.55
CA ILE A 46 7.04 2.07 -7.07
C ILE A 46 8.03 3.17 -6.66
N LYS A 47 8.56 3.90 -7.64
CA LYS A 47 9.49 5.01 -7.40
C LYS A 47 8.80 6.35 -7.67
N CYS A 48 8.68 7.19 -6.65
CA CYS A 48 8.29 8.58 -6.79
C CYS A 48 9.49 9.39 -7.32
N ASN A 49 9.49 9.71 -8.62
CA ASN A 49 10.56 10.53 -9.22
C ASN A 49 10.39 12.03 -8.98
N ASN A 50 9.26 12.46 -8.41
CA ASN A 50 8.96 13.86 -8.16
C ASN A 50 8.83 14.08 -6.65
N GLU A 51 9.73 14.88 -6.10
CA GLU A 51 9.79 15.22 -4.67
C GLU A 51 8.53 15.94 -4.16
N ALA A 52 7.74 16.54 -5.06
CA ALA A 52 6.46 17.14 -4.71
C ALA A 52 5.42 16.11 -4.22
N TYR A 53 5.62 14.82 -4.52
CA TYR A 53 4.72 13.75 -4.09
C TYR A 53 5.30 13.05 -2.86
N HIS A 54 4.73 13.35 -1.70
CA HIS A 54 5.03 12.60 -0.48
C HIS A 54 4.67 11.11 -0.69
N PRO A 55 5.53 10.13 -0.33
CA PRO A 55 5.25 8.71 -0.56
C PRO A 55 3.90 8.25 0.03
N PHE A 56 3.53 8.79 1.18
CA PHE A 56 2.24 8.48 1.83
C PHE A 56 1.02 8.94 1.02
N TYR A 57 1.16 9.93 0.15
CA TYR A 57 0.07 10.32 -0.74
C TYR A 57 -0.26 9.19 -1.72
N LEU A 58 0.77 8.63 -2.38
CA LEU A 58 0.57 7.46 -3.25
C LEU A 58 0.11 6.25 -2.45
N LEU A 59 0.65 6.04 -1.25
CA LEU A 59 0.25 4.92 -0.40
C LEU A 59 -1.24 4.98 -0.06
N GLY A 60 -1.75 6.15 0.32
CA GLY A 60 -3.18 6.34 0.62
C GLY A 60 -4.06 6.09 -0.60
N ILE A 61 -3.68 6.61 -1.77
CA ILE A 61 -4.43 6.36 -3.02
C ILE A 61 -4.45 4.88 -3.34
N LEU A 62 -3.29 4.22 -3.38
CA LEU A 62 -3.17 2.83 -3.82
C LEU A 62 -3.88 1.83 -2.91
N ASN A 63 -4.01 2.14 -1.62
CA ASN A 63 -4.72 1.28 -0.66
C ASN A 63 -6.21 1.60 -0.51
N SER A 64 -6.71 2.63 -1.21
CA SER A 64 -8.13 3.00 -1.12
C SER A 64 -9.07 2.02 -1.82
N TYR A 65 -10.32 2.02 -1.38
CA TYR A 65 -11.43 1.31 -1.99
C TYR A 65 -11.69 1.72 -3.44
N LEU A 66 -11.47 3.00 -3.77
CA LEU A 66 -11.62 3.50 -5.14
C LEU A 66 -10.65 2.81 -6.10
N ILE A 67 -9.37 2.72 -5.73
CA ILE A 67 -8.37 2.08 -6.60
C ILE A 67 -8.59 0.57 -6.66
N SER A 68 -9.00 -0.05 -5.56
CA SER A 68 -9.39 -1.46 -5.52
C SER A 68 -10.56 -1.77 -6.45
N TRP A 69 -11.58 -0.92 -6.45
CA TRP A 69 -12.73 -0.99 -7.37
C TRP A 69 -12.29 -0.78 -8.82
N PHE A 70 -11.51 0.27 -9.09
CA PHE A 70 -11.02 0.63 -10.42
C PHE A 70 -10.22 -0.51 -11.06
N HIS A 71 -9.28 -1.10 -10.30
CA HIS A 71 -8.47 -2.21 -10.78
C HIS A 71 -9.34 -3.43 -11.14
N ARG A 72 -10.35 -3.75 -10.34
CA ARG A 72 -11.28 -4.87 -10.61
C ARG A 72 -12.12 -4.62 -11.86
N LYS A 73 -12.53 -3.38 -12.13
CA LYS A 73 -13.28 -3.02 -13.36
C LYS A 73 -12.41 -3.07 -14.61
N ILE A 74 -11.16 -2.59 -14.56
CA ILE A 74 -10.27 -2.59 -15.73
C ILE A 74 -9.75 -3.99 -16.06
N ASN A 75 -9.55 -4.83 -15.04
CA ASN A 75 -9.05 -6.18 -15.21
C ASN A 75 -10.09 -7.24 -14.80
N PRO A 76 -11.14 -7.49 -15.61
CA PRO A 76 -12.08 -8.58 -15.33
C PRO A 76 -11.38 -9.97 -15.36
N LYS A 77 -10.22 -10.08 -16.01
CA LYS A 77 -9.37 -11.30 -15.95
C LYS A 77 -8.68 -11.49 -14.59
N SER A 78 -8.55 -10.44 -13.76
CA SER A 78 -8.05 -10.57 -12.39
C SER A 78 -9.01 -11.34 -11.48
N GLN A 79 -10.29 -11.43 -11.86
CA GLN A 79 -11.29 -12.23 -11.16
C GLN A 79 -11.36 -13.70 -11.62
N LYS A 80 -10.68 -14.05 -12.73
CA LYS A 80 -10.65 -15.43 -13.25
C LYS A 80 -9.35 -16.12 -12.83
N GLY A 81 -9.24 -16.51 -11.56
CA GLY A 81 -8.16 -17.36 -11.04
C GLY A 81 -7.84 -17.13 -9.56
N LEU A 82 -7.05 -18.04 -8.98
CA LEU A 82 -6.67 -18.03 -7.55
C LEU A 82 -5.76 -16.85 -7.14
N PHE A 83 -5.24 -16.06 -8.08
CA PHE A 83 -4.33 -14.95 -7.79
C PHE A 83 -4.54 -13.76 -8.74
N PRO A 84 -5.07 -12.62 -8.25
CA PRO A 84 -5.11 -11.40 -9.04
C PRO A 84 -3.68 -10.93 -9.34
N LYS A 85 -3.28 -10.95 -10.62
CA LYS A 85 -1.99 -10.40 -11.04
C LYS A 85 -2.15 -8.91 -11.32
N VAL A 86 -1.45 -8.09 -10.53
CA VAL A 86 -1.29 -6.66 -10.83
C VAL A 86 -0.16 -6.52 -11.84
N LEU A 87 -0.47 -6.19 -13.10
CA LEU A 87 0.55 -5.96 -14.12
C LEU A 87 1.07 -4.52 -14.03
N VAL A 88 2.37 -4.33 -14.28
CA VAL A 88 2.98 -2.99 -14.34
C VAL A 88 2.30 -2.11 -15.39
N SER A 89 1.82 -2.70 -16.49
CA SER A 89 1.05 -1.99 -17.53
C SER A 89 -0.27 -1.42 -17.02
N ASP A 90 -0.88 -2.03 -16.00
CA ASP A 90 -2.17 -1.61 -15.47
C ASP A 90 -1.99 -0.57 -14.38
N LEU A 91 -0.95 -0.72 -13.54
CA LEU A 91 -0.53 0.33 -12.60
C LEU A 91 -0.21 1.66 -13.30
N LYS A 92 0.38 1.61 -14.50
CA LYS A 92 0.63 2.82 -15.31
C LYS A 92 -0.65 3.52 -15.78
N LYS A 93 -1.79 2.82 -15.79
CA LYS A 93 -3.10 3.38 -16.16
C LYS A 93 -3.89 3.85 -14.95
N THR A 94 -3.44 3.53 -13.73
CA THR A 94 -4.10 4.00 -12.50
C THR A 94 -4.14 5.53 -12.52
N PRO A 95 -5.34 6.14 -12.44
CA PRO A 95 -5.45 7.58 -12.39
C PRO A 95 -4.84 8.03 -11.06
N VAL A 96 -3.83 8.88 -11.12
CA VAL A 96 -3.26 9.54 -9.94
C VAL A 96 -3.44 11.03 -10.14
N THR A 97 -4.29 11.64 -9.31
CA THR A 97 -4.57 13.07 -9.39
C THR A 97 -3.29 13.87 -9.14
N LYS A 98 -3.04 14.87 -10.00
CA LYS A 98 -1.91 15.77 -9.84
C LYS A 98 -2.15 16.72 -8.66
N ILE A 99 -1.11 16.92 -7.85
CA ILE A 99 -1.17 17.88 -6.74
C ILE A 99 -1.15 19.31 -7.31
N ASN A 100 -2.08 20.14 -6.85
CA ASN A 100 -2.21 21.54 -7.22
C ASN A 100 -2.71 22.36 -6.02
N SER A 101 -2.82 23.68 -6.17
CA SER A 101 -3.20 24.57 -5.06
C SER A 101 -4.61 24.29 -4.50
N SER A 102 -5.54 23.80 -5.32
CA SER A 102 -6.92 23.51 -4.89
C SER A 102 -7.06 22.24 -4.06
N ASN A 103 -6.25 21.21 -4.32
CA ASN A 103 -6.33 19.93 -3.60
C ASN A 103 -5.23 19.72 -2.55
N ASN A 104 -4.27 20.65 -2.44
CA ASN A 104 -3.15 20.54 -1.51
C ASN A 104 -3.58 20.30 -0.05
N LEU A 105 -4.70 20.90 0.37
CA LEU A 105 -5.24 20.67 1.72
C LEU A 105 -5.71 19.22 1.93
N LEU A 106 -6.38 18.63 0.94
CA LEU A 106 -6.81 17.24 0.98
C LEU A 106 -5.61 16.30 0.96
N VAL A 107 -4.62 16.59 0.12
CA VAL A 107 -3.35 15.84 0.03
C VAL A 107 -2.63 15.84 1.39
N THR A 108 -2.55 17.01 2.04
CA THR A 108 -1.90 17.14 3.36
C THR A 108 -2.63 16.32 4.41
N LYS A 109 -3.97 16.39 4.46
CA LYS A 109 -4.78 15.58 5.36
C LYS A 109 -4.62 14.09 5.10
N LEU A 110 -4.59 13.67 3.83
CA LEU A 110 -4.41 12.28 3.44
C LEU A 110 -3.05 11.76 3.95
N VAL A 111 -1.97 12.51 3.71
CA VAL A 111 -0.62 12.18 4.19
C VAL A 111 -0.59 12.03 5.72
N GLN A 112 -1.25 12.92 6.45
CA GLN A 112 -1.32 12.86 7.91
C GLN A 112 -2.11 11.64 8.42
N ASN A 113 -3.20 11.28 7.76
CA ASN A 113 -3.98 10.09 8.11
C ASN A 113 -3.19 8.80 7.84
N VAL A 114 -2.48 8.75 6.70
CA VAL A 114 -1.62 7.61 6.37
C VAL A 114 -0.45 7.48 7.36
N ASP A 115 0.18 8.58 7.76
CA ASP A 115 1.21 8.56 8.82
C ASP A 115 0.62 8.04 10.15
N SER A 116 -0.59 8.48 10.47
CA SER A 116 -1.29 8.09 11.70
C SER A 116 -1.67 6.61 11.70
N ILE A 117 -2.22 6.07 10.61
CA ILE A 117 -2.58 4.65 10.52
C ILE A 117 -1.34 3.74 10.62
N ILE A 118 -0.20 4.14 10.05
CA ILE A 118 1.07 3.43 10.19
C ILE A 118 1.50 3.38 11.67
N LYS A 119 1.42 4.51 12.39
CA LYS A 119 1.71 4.57 13.84
C LYS A 119 0.75 3.70 14.67
N LEU A 120 -0.52 3.65 14.29
CA LEU A 120 -1.51 2.78 14.93
C LEU A 120 -1.19 1.30 14.71
N PHE A 121 -0.81 0.88 13.50
CA PHE A 121 -0.36 -0.49 13.24
C PHE A 121 0.87 -0.86 14.08
N HIS A 122 1.87 0.02 14.17
CA HIS A 122 3.02 -0.21 15.04
C HIS A 122 2.62 -0.34 16.52
N SER A 123 1.65 0.45 16.97
CA SER A 123 1.13 0.36 18.35
C SER A 123 0.38 -0.94 18.59
N LEU A 124 -0.36 -1.42 17.59
CA LEU A 124 -1.11 -2.68 17.63
C LEU A 124 -0.18 -3.88 17.77
N ASP A 125 0.91 -3.92 17.00
CA ASP A 125 1.91 -4.99 17.03
C ASP A 125 2.61 -5.10 18.39
N ASN A 126 2.85 -3.95 19.05
CA ASN A 126 3.51 -3.88 20.35
C ASN A 126 2.55 -4.07 21.54
N SER A 127 1.24 -4.02 21.32
CA SER A 127 0.25 -4.14 22.40
C SER A 127 0.19 -5.55 22.95
N LYS A 128 0.10 -5.66 24.29
CA LYS A 128 0.08 -6.93 25.01
C LYS A 128 -1.31 -7.34 25.47
N THR A 129 -2.27 -6.40 25.54
CA THR A 129 -3.60 -6.68 26.10
C THR A 129 -4.67 -6.78 24.99
N PRO A 130 -5.63 -7.71 25.08
CA PRO A 130 -6.70 -7.83 24.09
C PRO A 130 -7.58 -6.57 23.98
N GLN A 131 -7.75 -5.84 25.09
CA GLN A 131 -8.57 -4.63 25.15
C GLN A 131 -7.93 -3.47 24.39
N GLU A 132 -6.63 -3.22 24.58
CA GLU A 132 -5.87 -2.24 23.79
C GLU A 132 -5.89 -2.59 22.31
N LYS A 133 -5.67 -3.86 21.96
CA LYS A 133 -5.74 -4.31 20.56
C LYS A 133 -7.11 -4.02 19.94
N THR A 134 -8.19 -4.27 20.67
CA THR A 134 -9.55 -3.97 20.19
C THR A 134 -9.75 -2.47 19.99
N ALA A 135 -9.26 -1.63 20.90
CA ALA A 135 -9.37 -0.18 20.78
C ALA A 135 -8.56 0.36 19.58
N LEU A 136 -7.32 -0.11 19.42
CA LEU A 136 -6.45 0.23 18.29
C LEU A 136 -7.04 -0.23 16.95
N GLN A 137 -7.60 -1.44 16.90
CA GLN A 137 -8.26 -1.96 15.71
C GLN A 137 -9.43 -1.07 15.26
N ARG A 138 -10.26 -0.61 16.20
CA ARG A 138 -11.35 0.35 15.90
C ARG A 138 -10.83 1.69 15.40
N GLN A 139 -9.72 2.19 15.96
CA GLN A 139 -9.10 3.43 15.49
C GLN A 139 -8.54 3.27 14.07
N ILE A 140 -7.90 2.14 13.78
CA ILE A 140 -7.40 1.80 12.45
C ILE A 140 -8.56 1.79 11.45
N GLU A 141 -9.65 1.08 11.75
CA GLU A 141 -10.84 1.03 10.88
C GLU A 141 -11.46 2.42 10.65
N ALA A 142 -11.50 3.27 11.68
CA ALA A 142 -11.99 4.63 11.54
C ALA A 142 -11.08 5.49 10.66
N THR A 143 -9.76 5.41 10.84
CA THR A 143 -8.78 6.13 10.03
C THR A 143 -8.75 5.62 8.59
N ASP A 144 -8.91 4.32 8.37
CA ASP A 144 -8.98 3.72 7.03
C ASP A 144 -10.18 4.28 6.25
N LYS A 145 -11.36 4.33 6.88
CA LYS A 145 -12.53 4.99 6.29
C LYS A 145 -12.31 6.48 6.01
N GLN A 146 -11.59 7.18 6.89
CA GLN A 146 -11.25 8.59 6.66
C GLN A 146 -10.32 8.77 5.45
N ILE A 147 -9.38 7.86 5.24
CA ILE A 147 -8.51 7.82 4.06
C ILE A 147 -9.36 7.64 2.80
N ASP A 148 -10.28 6.68 2.79
CA ASP A 148 -11.18 6.45 1.64
C ASP A 148 -12.02 7.67 1.32
N GLN A 149 -12.62 8.30 2.33
CA GLN A 149 -13.42 9.52 2.14
C GLN A 149 -12.61 10.69 1.58
N LEU A 150 -11.37 10.88 2.05
CA LEU A 150 -10.46 11.88 1.48
C LEU A 150 -10.09 11.57 0.03
N VAL A 151 -9.93 10.28 -0.30
CA VAL A 151 -9.69 9.86 -1.68
C VAL A 151 -10.92 10.13 -2.54
N TYR A 152 -12.13 9.78 -2.12
CA TYR A 152 -13.36 10.08 -2.87
C TYR A 152 -13.49 11.58 -3.17
N GLN A 153 -13.23 12.44 -2.17
CA GLN A 153 -13.21 13.89 -2.34
C GLN A 153 -12.13 14.36 -3.33
N LEU A 154 -10.95 13.74 -3.33
CA LEU A 154 -9.86 14.07 -4.24
C LEU A 154 -10.20 13.76 -5.70
N TYR A 155 -11.03 12.74 -5.94
CA TYR A 155 -11.51 12.36 -7.27
C TYR A 155 -12.89 12.95 -7.60
N GLY A 156 -13.52 13.66 -6.67
CA GLY A 156 -14.79 14.36 -6.88
C GLY A 156 -15.99 13.42 -7.04
N LEU A 157 -15.99 12.27 -6.35
CA LEU A 157 -17.09 11.32 -6.42
C LEU A 157 -18.35 11.86 -5.72
N THR A 158 -19.50 11.55 -6.31
CA THR A 158 -20.83 11.76 -5.75
C THR A 158 -21.20 10.67 -4.74
N GLU A 159 -22.25 10.89 -3.95
CA GLU A 159 -22.73 9.89 -2.98
C GLU A 159 -23.15 8.59 -3.68
N GLU A 160 -23.84 8.70 -4.82
CA GLU A 160 -24.25 7.55 -5.62
C GLU A 160 -23.04 6.75 -6.16
N GLU A 161 -21.97 7.44 -6.57
CA GLU A 161 -20.74 6.79 -7.03
C GLU A 161 -19.97 6.12 -5.88
N ILE A 162 -19.97 6.73 -4.69
CA ILE A 162 -19.36 6.15 -3.49
C ILE A 162 -20.08 4.85 -3.12
N GLU A 163 -21.42 4.84 -3.12
CA GLU A 163 -22.21 3.64 -2.85
C GLU A 163 -21.84 2.50 -3.83
N ILE A 164 -21.72 2.79 -5.12
CA ILE A 164 -21.30 1.80 -6.13
C ILE A 164 -19.89 1.26 -5.83
N VAL A 165 -18.97 2.11 -5.40
CA VAL A 165 -17.60 1.70 -5.06
C VAL A 165 -17.60 0.78 -3.83
N GLU A 166 -18.36 1.12 -2.79
CA GLU A 166 -18.42 0.37 -1.54
C GLU A 166 -19.19 -0.96 -1.67
N GLU A 167 -20.32 -0.99 -2.37
CA GLU A 167 -21.10 -2.23 -2.59
C GLU A 167 -20.28 -3.32 -3.30
N ASN A 168 -19.38 -2.93 -4.20
CA ASN A 168 -18.55 -3.87 -4.94
C ASN A 168 -17.29 -4.30 -4.16
N ASN A 169 -16.97 -3.73 -2.99
CA ASN A 169 -15.79 -4.10 -2.18
C ASN A 169 -16.06 -5.21 -1.14
N ASN A 170 -17.32 -5.48 -0.82
CA ASN A 170 -17.74 -6.63 0.01
C ASN A 170 -17.84 -7.93 -0.80
#